data_AF-A0A8R1E2T0-F1
#
_entry.id   AF-A0A8R1E2T0-F1
#
_cell.length_a   1.000
_cell.length_b   1.000
_cell.length_c   1.000
_cell.angle_alpha   90.00
_cell.angle_beta   90.00
_cell.angle_gamma   90.00
#
_symmetry.space_group_name_H-M   'P 1'
#
loop_
_entity.id
_entity.type
_entity.pdbx_description
1 polymer ?
#
loop_
_entity_poly.entity_id
_entity_poly.type
_entity_poly.pdbx_seq_one_letter_code
_entity_poly.pdbx_strand_id
1 'polypeptide(L)'
;MSQDVFANCTQHYRIEKYFQNCTNTTRQCDLINDLQAITTLLLILDYYVSTILFCLAFAVNVYFLSLCLPIFLQMDNETKKRYVFA
;
A
#
# COMPACT_ATOMS: atom_id res chain seq x y z
N MET A 1 -28.77 16.25 -16.84
CA MET A 1 -29.40 15.77 -15.60
C MET A 1 -29.18 14.27 -15.57
N SER A 2 -28.08 13.85 -14.95
CA SER A 2 -27.71 12.43 -14.86
C SER A 2 -28.63 11.79 -13.82
N GLN A 3 -29.53 10.91 -14.25
CA GLN A 3 -30.37 10.14 -13.34
C GLN A 3 -29.45 9.30 -12.44
N ASP A 4 -29.54 9.50 -11.12
CA ASP A 4 -28.78 8.71 -10.17
C ASP A 4 -29.19 7.24 -10.28
N VAL A 5 -28.32 6.45 -10.90
CA VAL A 5 -28.51 5.03 -11.20
C VAL A 5 -28.66 4.20 -9.92
N PHE A 6 -28.10 4.69 -8.80
CA PHE A 6 -28.13 4.04 -7.49
C PHE A 6 -29.23 4.58 -6.56
N ALA A 7 -30.05 5.55 -6.98
CA ALA A 7 -31.06 6.19 -6.13
C ALA A 7 -32.12 5.23 -5.58
N ASN A 8 -32.35 4.10 -6.24
CA ASN A 8 -33.31 3.07 -5.81
C ASN A 8 -32.66 1.93 -5.00
N CYS A 9 -31.38 2.04 -4.65
CA CYS A 9 -30.69 1.07 -3.80
C CYS A 9 -30.92 1.39 -2.31
N THR A 10 -31.09 0.35 -1.48
CA THR A 10 -31.30 0.51 -0.03
C THR A 10 -30.04 0.91 0.73
N GLN A 11 -28.86 0.64 0.18
CA GLN A 11 -27.57 0.98 0.77
C GLN A 11 -26.81 1.91 -0.17
N HIS A 12 -26.27 2.98 0.42
CA HIS A 12 -25.52 3.99 -0.30
C HIS A 12 -24.06 4.00 0.12
N TYR A 13 -23.18 3.94 -0.86
CA TYR A 13 -21.74 3.91 -0.66
C TYR A 13 -21.05 5.14 -1.26
N ARG A 14 -19.98 5.61 -0.60
CA ARG A 14 -19.25 6.81 -1.05
C ARG A 14 -18.64 6.67 -2.45
N ILE A 15 -18.39 5.42 -2.86
CA ILE A 15 -17.83 5.07 -4.16
C ILE A 15 -18.81 5.28 -5.33
N GLU A 16 -20.11 5.44 -5.07
CA GLU A 16 -21.14 5.62 -6.11
C GLU A 16 -20.84 6.79 -7.04
N LYS A 17 -20.26 7.87 -6.52
CA LYS A 17 -19.86 9.06 -7.30
C LYS A 17 -18.89 8.74 -8.45
N TYR A 18 -18.06 7.71 -8.29
CA TYR A 18 -17.13 7.30 -9.33
C TYR A 18 -17.81 6.48 -10.44
N PHE A 19 -18.97 5.88 -10.15
CA PHE A 19 -19.70 5.00 -11.05
C PHE A 19 -21.04 5.59 -11.53
N GLN A 20 -21.37 6.83 -11.16
CA GLN A 20 -22.58 7.54 -11.61
C GLN A 20 -22.69 7.64 -13.15
N ASN A 21 -21.56 7.59 -13.87
CA ASN A 21 -21.50 7.62 -15.33
C ASN A 21 -21.58 6.24 -15.99
N CYS A 22 -21.62 5.15 -15.21
CA CYS A 22 -21.76 3.80 -15.75
C CYS A 22 -23.22 3.52 -16.09
N THR A 23 -23.59 3.67 -17.36
CA THR A 23 -24.90 3.24 -17.86
C THR A 23 -24.85 1.80 -18.35
N ASN A 24 -25.94 1.05 -18.11
CA ASN A 24 -26.24 -0.29 -18.65
C ASN A 24 -25.75 -1.52 -17.82
N THR A 25 -26.02 -1.53 -16.52
CA THR A 25 -25.89 -2.74 -15.68
C THR A 25 -27.26 -3.19 -15.19
N THR A 26 -27.53 -4.50 -15.26
CA THR A 26 -28.83 -5.10 -14.88
C THR A 26 -29.00 -5.31 -13.37
N ARG A 27 -27.91 -5.26 -12.60
CA ARG A 27 -27.88 -5.41 -11.12
C ARG A 27 -26.96 -4.39 -10.47
N GLN A 28 -27.42 -3.15 -10.36
CA GLN A 28 -26.62 -2.00 -9.90
C GLN A 28 -26.29 -2.05 -8.40
N CYS A 29 -27.26 -2.47 -7.57
CA CYS A 29 -27.10 -2.48 -6.11
C CYS A 29 -26.19 -3.62 -5.61
N ASP A 30 -26.24 -4.79 -6.23
CA ASP A 30 -25.36 -5.91 -5.86
C ASP A 30 -23.91 -5.60 -6.25
N LEU A 31 -23.72 -5.02 -7.45
CA LEU A 31 -22.40 -4.71 -7.98
C LEU A 31 -21.65 -3.66 -7.13
N ILE A 32 -22.34 -2.62 -6.66
CA ILE A 32 -21.70 -1.58 -5.83
C ILE A 32 -21.32 -2.12 -4.45
N ASN A 33 -22.13 -3.03 -3.89
CA ASN A 33 -21.85 -3.68 -2.62
C ASN A 33 -20.61 -4.59 -2.73
N ASP A 34 -20.55 -5.42 -3.78
CA ASP A 34 -19.39 -6.28 -4.05
C ASP A 34 -18.13 -5.45 -4.29
N LEU A 35 -18.23 -4.34 -5.03
CA LEU A 35 -17.09 -3.48 -5.32
C LEU A 35 -16.58 -2.77 -4.05
N GLN A 36 -17.47 -2.35 -3.16
CA GLN A 36 -17.11 -1.82 -1.85
C GLN A 36 -16.35 -2.87 -1.02
N ALA A 37 -16.84 -4.12 -0.99
CA ALA A 37 -16.20 -5.22 -0.28
C ALA A 37 -14.81 -5.58 -0.84
N ILE A 38 -14.67 -5.60 -2.17
CA ILE A 38 -13.37 -5.86 -2.81
C ILE A 38 -12.39 -4.71 -2.50
N THR A 39 -12.85 -3.46 -2.51
CA THR A 39 -12.01 -2.29 -2.22
C THR A 39 -11.48 -2.32 -0.79
N THR A 40 -12.30 -2.68 0.20
CA THR A 40 -11.85 -2.79 1.59
C THR A 40 -10.86 -3.93 1.77
N LEU A 41 -11.09 -5.08 1.13
CA LEU A 41 -10.13 -6.19 1.15
C LEU A 41 -8.79 -5.83 0.52
N LEU A 42 -8.79 -5.14 -0.62
CA LEU A 42 -7.58 -4.64 -1.28
C LEU A 42 -6.79 -3.68 -0.39
N LEU A 43 -7.47 -2.74 0.29
CA LEU A 43 -6.82 -1.81 1.22
C LEU A 43 -6.15 -2.54 2.39
N ILE A 44 -6.83 -3.54 2.96
CA ILE A 44 -6.26 -4.36 4.04
C ILE A 44 -5.05 -5.13 3.53
N LEU A 45 -5.16 -5.75 2.36
CA LEU A 45 -4.06 -6.49 1.75
C LEU A 45 -2.85 -5.60 1.49
N ASP A 46 -3.05 -4.43 0.88
CA ASP A 46 -1.99 -3.47 0.58
C ASP A 46 -1.27 -2.99 1.85
N TYR A 47 -2.03 -2.73 2.92
CA TYR A 47 -1.47 -2.40 4.24
C TYR A 47 -0.58 -3.53 4.78
N TYR A 48 -1.06 -4.78 4.76
CA TYR A 48 -0.29 -5.92 5.26
C TYR A 48 0.96 -6.20 4.42
N VAL A 49 0.83 -6.18 3.09
CA VAL A 49 1.96 -6.40 2.17
C VAL A 49 3.03 -5.34 2.40
N SER A 50 2.63 -4.06 2.44
CA SER A 50 3.56 -2.95 2.68
C SER A 50 4.25 -3.06 4.05
N THR A 51 3.50 -3.45 5.09
CA THR A 51 4.04 -3.62 6.44
C THR A 51 5.05 -4.77 6.51
N ILE A 52 4.75 -5.92 5.90
CA ILE A 52 5.65 -7.07 5.87
C ILE A 52 6.93 -6.72 5.12
N LEU A 53 6.81 -6.08 3.96
CA LEU A 53 7.97 -5.63 3.17
C LEU A 53 8.83 -4.65 3.97
N PHE A 54 8.21 -3.70 4.68
CA PHE A 54 8.92 -2.76 5.54
C PHE A 54 9.67 -3.47 6.67
N CYS A 55 9.03 -4.42 7.36
CA CYS A 55 9.65 -5.20 8.42
C CYS A 55 10.82 -6.06 7.91
N LEU A 56 10.67 -6.71 6.75
CA LEU A 56 11.74 -7.49 6.13
C LEU A 56 12.92 -6.58 5.73
N ALA A 57 12.63 -5.45 5.09
CA ALA A 57 13.65 -4.47 4.73
C ALA A 57 14.38 -3.97 5.99
N PHE A 58 13.65 -3.64 7.05
CA PHE A 58 14.23 -3.19 8.32
C PHE A 58 15.15 -4.27 8.93
N ALA A 59 14.68 -5.52 9.03
CA ALA A 59 15.47 -6.61 9.59
C ALA A 59 16.77 -6.85 8.81
N VAL A 60 16.69 -6.86 7.47
CA VAL A 60 17.86 -7.04 6.60
C VAL A 60 18.84 -5.87 6.75
N ASN A 61 18.35 -4.63 6.77
CA ASN A 61 19.21 -3.45 6.94
C ASN A 61 19.88 -3.41 8.32
N VAL A 62 19.17 -3.74 9.39
CA VAL A 62 19.74 -3.83 10.74
C VAL A 62 20.80 -4.93 10.80
N TYR A 63 20.55 -6.08 10.17
CA TYR A 63 21.53 -7.16 10.08
C TYR A 63 22.81 -6.70 9.37
N PHE A 64 22.69 -6.10 8.19
CA PHE A 64 23.85 -5.56 7.47
C PHE A 64 24.58 -4.48 8.27
N LEU A 65 23.84 -3.56 8.90
CA LEU A 65 24.44 -2.54 9.75
C LEU A 65 25.21 -3.16 10.91
N SER A 66 24.67 -4.19 11.55
CA SER A 66 25.33 -4.87 12.67
C SER A 66 26.64 -5.56 12.28
N LEU A 67 26.78 -5.97 11.01
CA LEU A 67 28.02 -6.51 10.46
C LEU A 67 28.98 -5.40 10.03
N CYS A 68 28.49 -4.36 9.35
CA CYS A 68 29.31 -3.26 8.86
C CYS A 68 29.88 -2.39 9.99
N LEU A 69 29.12 -2.18 11.06
CA LEU A 69 29.51 -1.33 12.19
C LEU A 69 30.81 -1.79 12.88
N PRO A 70 30.97 -3.04 13.33
CA PRO A 70 32.22 -3.49 13.95
C PRO A 70 33.39 -3.46 12.97
N ILE A 71 33.16 -3.81 11.70
CA ILE A 71 34.20 -3.75 10.65
C ILE A 71 34.67 -2.31 10.48
N PHE A 72 33.75 -1.34 10.43
CA PHE A 72 34.08 0.08 10.33
C PHE A 72 34.79 0.64 11.56
N LEU A 73 34.51 0.11 12.75
CA LEU A 73 35.19 0.48 13.99
C LEU A 73 36.59 -0.13 14.12
N GLN A 74 36.82 -1.32 13.54
CA GLN A 74 38.10 -2.01 13.56
C GLN A 74 39.06 -1.58 12.43
N MET A 75 38.58 -0.87 11.41
CA MET A 75 39.42 -0.38 10.31
C MET A 75 40.37 0.74 10.76
N ASP A 76 41.60 0.70 10.24
CA ASP A 76 42.62 1.71 10.49
C ASP A 76 42.20 3.09 9.96
N ASN A 77 42.66 4.14 10.63
CA ASN A 77 42.20 5.51 10.39
C ASN A 77 42.51 6.01 8.96
N GLU A 78 43.61 5.53 8.36
CA GLU A 78 43.98 5.84 6.97
C GLU A 78 43.06 5.15 5.96
N THR A 79 42.61 3.92 6.25
CA THR A 79 41.65 3.21 5.39
C THR A 79 40.25 3.82 5.52
N LYS A 80 39.87 4.25 6.72
CA LYS A 80 38.58 4.90 7.01
C LYS A 80 38.40 6.22 6.26
N LYS A 81 39.46 7.03 6.15
CA LYS A 81 39.45 8.27 5.35
C LYS A 81 39.18 8.03 3.87
N ARG A 82 39.69 6.94 3.29
CA ARG A 82 39.40 6.59 1.88
C ARG A 82 37.95 6.23 1.62
N TYR A 83 37.18 5.76 2.61
CA TYR A 83 35.75 5.45 2.43
C TYR A 83 34.82 6.63 2.68
N VAL A 84 35.23 7.59 3.52
CA VAL A 84 34.43 8.79 3.84
C VAL A 84 34.68 9.93 2.84
N PHE A 85 35.87 9.96 2.22
CA PHE A 85 36.28 11.00 1.27
C PHE A 85 36.58 10.46 -0.15
N ALA A 86 36.07 9.26 -0.50
CA ALA A 86 36.05 8.80 -1.89
C ALA A 86 34.99 9.55 -2.71
#